data_AF-A0A265Q514-F1
#
_entry.id   AF-A0A265Q514-F1
#
_cell.length_a   1.000
_cell.length_b   1.000
_cell.length_c   1.000
_cell.angle_alpha   90.00
_cell.angle_beta   90.00
_cell.angle_gamma   90.00
#
_symmetry.space_group_name_H-M   'P 1'
#
loop_
_entity.id
_entity.type
_entity.pdbx_description
1 polymer ?
#
loop_
_entity_poly.entity_id
_entity_poly.type
_entity_poly.pdbx_seq_one_letter_code
_entity_poly.pdbx_strand_id
1 'polypeptide(L)'
;MECNGGAGKRKAIAYWNKFSKLKKVSIISIGLFILGNISIFLGLAKGADIGLSLSRPYGATSWETSRELIYACTYGIVSLGISLIIVSIVFITIVLINWLKSE
;
A
#
# COMPACT_ATOMS: atom_id res chain seq x y z
N MET A 1 4.99 29.76 -44.57
CA MET A 1 5.93 28.72 -44.10
C MET A 1 5.59 28.37 -42.66
N GLU A 2 5.11 27.14 -42.51
CA GLU A 2 4.56 26.55 -41.29
C GLU A 2 5.66 26.25 -40.26
N CYS A 3 5.58 26.88 -39.08
CA CYS A 3 6.40 26.49 -37.92
C CYS A 3 5.64 26.71 -36.61
N ASN A 4 4.35 26.34 -36.54
CA ASN A 4 3.56 26.45 -35.29
C ASN A 4 2.86 25.14 -34.85
N GLY A 5 2.79 24.12 -35.72
CA GLY A 5 2.13 22.83 -35.40
C GLY A 5 2.94 21.90 -34.49
N GLY A 6 4.28 22.04 -34.45
CA GLY A 6 5.16 21.14 -33.68
C GLY A 6 5.27 21.46 -32.18
N ALA A 7 5.02 22.71 -31.78
CA ALA A 7 5.11 23.13 -30.38
C ALA A 7 3.85 22.74 -29.60
N GLY A 8 2.66 22.89 -30.20
CA GLY A 8 1.39 22.47 -29.62
C GLY A 8 1.30 20.95 -29.42
N LYS A 9 1.72 20.16 -30.42
CA LYS A 9 1.79 18.70 -30.29
C LYS A 9 2.75 18.25 -29.20
N ARG A 10 3.93 18.89 -29.07
CA ARG A 10 4.90 18.58 -28.00
C ARG A 10 4.35 18.87 -26.60
N LYS A 11 3.64 19.99 -26.41
CA LYS A 11 2.97 20.30 -25.14
C LYS A 11 1.87 19.29 -24.82
N ALA A 12 1.00 18.97 -25.78
CA ALA A 12 -0.07 17.99 -25.58
C ALA A 12 0.43 16.59 -25.18
N ILE A 13 1.53 16.12 -25.79
CA ILE A 13 2.17 14.85 -25.43
C ILE A 13 2.72 14.89 -24.00
N ALA A 14 3.34 16.02 -23.59
CA ALA A 14 3.87 16.18 -22.24
C ALA A 14 2.75 16.17 -21.17
N TYR A 15 1.62 16.85 -21.43
CA TYR A 15 0.45 16.82 -20.55
C TYR A 15 -0.14 15.41 -20.43
N TRP A 16 -0.29 14.69 -21.55
CA TRP A 16 -0.77 13.31 -21.55
C TRP A 16 0.13 12.37 -20.76
N ASN A 17 1.46 12.53 -20.87
CA ASN A 17 2.42 11.71 -20.14
C ASN A 17 2.42 12.02 -18.63
N LYS A 18 2.16 13.28 -18.26
CA LYS A 18 1.98 13.70 -16.86
C LYS A 18 0.71 13.10 -16.27
N PHE A 19 -0.41 13.16 -17.01
CA PHE A 19 -1.69 12.59 -16.60
C PHE A 19 -1.61 11.07 -16.44
N SER A 20 -0.93 10.37 -17.36
CA SER A 20 -0.76 8.92 -17.30
C SER A 20 0.07 8.47 -16.09
N LYS A 21 1.12 9.24 -15.74
CA LYS A 21 1.91 9.02 -14.52
C LYS A 21 1.07 9.21 -13.27
N LEU A 22 0.28 10.28 -13.19
CA LEU A 22 -0.58 10.56 -12.04
C LEU A 22 -1.63 9.45 -11.85
N LYS A 23 -2.24 8.97 -12.93
CA LYS A 23 -3.17 7.83 -12.90
C LYS A 23 -2.51 6.54 -12.38
N LYS A 24 -1.27 6.25 -12.82
CA LYS A 24 -0.52 5.09 -12.34
C LYS A 24 -0.24 5.17 -10.84
N VAL A 25 0.19 6.34 -10.35
CA VAL A 25 0.49 6.52 -8.93
C VAL A 25 -0.78 6.39 -8.08
N SER A 26 -1.90 6.96 -8.52
CA SER A 26 -3.19 6.81 -7.81
C SER A 26 -3.63 5.35 -7.71
N ILE A 27 -3.48 4.57 -8.79
CA ILE A 27 -3.77 3.13 -8.77
C ILE A 27 -2.90 2.38 -7.75
N ILE A 28 -1.59 2.68 -7.73
CA ILE A 28 -0.67 2.06 -6.77
C ILE A 28 -1.08 2.41 -5.33
N SER A 29 -1.47 3.66 -5.08
CA SER A 29 -1.88 4.09 -3.74
C SER A 29 -3.16 3.40 -3.26
N ILE A 30 -4.15 3.25 -4.14
CA ILE A 30 -5.38 2.48 -3.84
C ILE A 30 -5.03 1.03 -3.53
N GLY A 31 -4.12 0.43 -4.30
CA GLY A 31 -3.61 -0.92 -4.05
C GLY A 31 -2.96 -1.06 -2.67
N LEU A 32 -2.07 -0.13 -2.31
CA LEU A 32 -1.42 -0.07 -0.99
C LEU A 32 -2.43 0.10 0.14
N PHE A 33 -3.48 0.90 -0.07
CA PHE A 33 -4.53 1.12 0.92
C PHE A 33 -5.33 -0.15 1.18
N ILE A 34 -5.78 -0.83 0.12
CA ILE A 34 -6.50 -2.10 0.23
C ILE A 34 -5.61 -3.16 0.88
N LEU A 35 -4.35 -3.27 0.43
CA LEU A 35 -3.40 -4.22 1.00
C LEU A 35 -3.17 -3.97 2.50
N GLY A 36 -3.02 -2.72 2.92
CA GLY A 36 -2.90 -2.35 4.33
C GLY A 36 -4.12 -2.77 5.15
N ASN A 37 -5.33 -2.55 4.64
CA ASN A 37 -6.57 -2.99 5.28
C ASN A 37 -6.67 -4.52 5.38
N ILE A 38 -6.28 -5.25 4.32
CA ILE A 38 -6.23 -6.72 4.33
C ILE A 38 -5.22 -7.20 5.37
N SER A 39 -4.05 -6.58 5.48
CA SER A 39 -3.06 -6.92 6.50
C SER A 39 -3.61 -6.72 7.91
N ILE A 40 -4.28 -5.60 8.19
CA ILE A 40 -4.92 -5.35 9.49
C ILE A 40 -5.98 -6.42 9.79
N PHE A 41 -6.83 -6.74 8.81
CA PHE A 41 -7.82 -7.79 8.95
C PHE A 41 -7.17 -9.16 9.22
N LEU A 42 -6.09 -9.50 8.52
CA LEU A 42 -5.35 -10.74 8.73
C LEU A 42 -4.75 -10.81 10.13
N GLY A 43 -4.14 -9.72 10.59
CA GLY A 43 -3.56 -9.66 11.93
C GLY A 43 -4.62 -9.85 13.02
N LEU A 44 -5.74 -9.14 12.93
CA LEU A 44 -6.82 -9.23 13.92
C LEU A 44 -7.59 -10.56 13.87
N ALA A 45 -7.86 -11.10 12.68
CA ALA A 45 -8.68 -12.30 12.53
C ALA A 45 -7.88 -13.61 12.62
N LYS A 46 -6.61 -13.61 12.22
CA LYS A 46 -5.77 -14.81 12.08
C LYS A 46 -4.44 -14.73 12.85
N GLY A 47 -4.15 -13.65 13.56
CA GLY A 47 -2.88 -13.47 14.27
C GLY A 47 -2.57 -14.57 15.29
N ALA A 48 -3.60 -15.07 15.99
CA ALA A 48 -3.47 -16.18 16.92
C ALA A 48 -3.15 -17.51 16.22
N ASP A 49 -3.87 -17.85 15.14
CA ASP A 49 -3.62 -19.06 14.36
C ASP A 49 -2.21 -19.08 13.75
N ILE A 50 -1.72 -17.91 13.31
CA ILE A 50 -0.36 -17.74 12.77
C ILE A 50 0.68 -17.96 13.88
N GLY A 51 0.49 -17.36 15.06
CA GLY A 51 1.41 -17.54 16.20
C GLY A 51 1.45 -18.98 16.70
N LEU A 52 0.29 -19.65 16.75
CA LEU A 52 0.19 -21.07 17.07
C LEU A 52 0.91 -21.93 16.02
N SER A 53 0.67 -21.68 14.73
CA SER A 53 1.27 -22.47 13.65
C SER A 53 2.79 -22.29 13.57
N LEU A 54 3.31 -21.08 13.82
CA LEU A 54 4.74 -20.77 13.81
C LEU A 54 5.51 -21.38 14.98
N SER A 55 4.86 -21.49 16.15
CA SER A 55 5.49 -22.07 17.35
C SER A 55 5.44 -23.59 17.38
N ARG A 56 4.65 -24.21 16.51
CA ARG A 56 4.45 -25.66 16.50
C ARG A 56 5.76 -26.41 16.18
N PRO A 57 6.29 -27.23 17.10
CA PRO A 57 7.42 -28.10 16.79
C PRO A 57 6.99 -29.24 15.86
N TYR A 58 7.91 -29.69 15.01
CA TYR A 58 7.62 -30.67 13.97
C TYR A 58 7.10 -31.99 14.58
N GLY A 59 5.93 -32.44 14.13
CA GLY A 59 5.32 -33.70 14.57
C GLY A 59 4.56 -33.66 15.90
N ALA A 60 4.50 -32.51 16.60
CA ALA A 60 3.75 -32.41 17.85
C ALA A 60 2.24 -32.29 17.60
N THR A 61 1.43 -33.04 18.35
CA THR A 61 -0.05 -32.98 18.34
C THR A 61 -0.60 -31.94 19.33
N SER A 62 0.16 -31.62 20.38
CA SER A 62 -0.12 -30.54 21.34
C SER A 62 1.19 -29.81 21.70
N TRP A 63 1.10 -28.50 21.88
CA TRP A 63 2.19 -27.65 22.36
C TRP A 63 1.60 -26.42 23.02
N GLU A 64 2.38 -25.78 23.90
CA GLU A 64 2.01 -24.48 24.46
C GLU A 64 2.70 -23.37 23.68
N THR A 65 1.97 -22.28 23.44
CA THR A 65 2.47 -21.09 22.76
C THR A 65 2.40 -19.91 23.72
N SER A 66 3.48 -19.14 23.83
CA SER A 66 3.47 -17.95 24.67
C SER A 66 2.48 -16.92 24.13
N ARG A 67 1.76 -16.25 25.04
CA ARG A 67 0.84 -15.16 24.65
C ARG A 67 1.57 -14.01 23.97
N GLU A 68 2.83 -13.78 24.37
CA GLU A 68 3.68 -12.73 23.79
C GLU A 68 3.95 -12.98 22.31
N LEU A 69 4.17 -14.24 21.90
CA LEU A 69 4.39 -14.58 20.50
C LEU A 69 3.12 -14.38 19.67
N ILE A 70 1.95 -14.77 20.20
CA ILE A 70 0.66 -14.53 19.56
C ILE A 70 0.42 -13.02 19.40
N TYR A 71 0.73 -12.22 20.43
CA TYR A 71 0.61 -10.77 20.36
C TYR A 71 1.60 -10.15 19.36
N ALA A 72 2.83 -10.63 19.31
CA ALA A 72 3.82 -10.17 18.34
C ALA A 72 3.37 -10.46 16.90
N CYS A 73 2.81 -11.65 16.62
CA CYS A 73 2.25 -11.97 15.31
C CYS A 73 1.01 -11.13 14.98
N THR A 74 0.10 -10.94 15.94
CA THR A 74 -1.13 -10.16 15.76
C THR A 74 -0.82 -8.68 15.52
N TYR A 75 -0.16 -8.02 16.48
CA TYR A 75 0.13 -6.59 16.40
C TYR A 75 1.25 -6.27 15.43
N GLY A 76 2.18 -7.18 15.18
CA GLY A 76 3.20 -7.04 14.14
C GLY A 76 2.54 -6.89 12.76
N ILE A 77 1.66 -7.81 12.39
CA ILE A 77 0.94 -7.77 11.11
C ILE A 77 0.02 -6.55 11.01
N VAL A 78 -0.68 -6.20 12.10
CA VAL A 78 -1.52 -4.99 12.16
C VAL A 78 -0.70 -3.71 11.99
N SER A 79 0.44 -3.59 12.69
CA SER A 79 1.30 -2.40 12.63
C SER A 79 1.89 -2.18 11.24
N LEU A 80 2.23 -3.27 10.53
CA LEU A 80 2.62 -3.23 9.13
C LEU A 80 1.48 -2.67 8.26
N GLY A 81 0.25 -3.18 8.44
CA GLY A 81 -0.91 -2.70 7.69
C GLY A 81 -1.22 -1.22 7.92
N ILE A 82 -1.13 -0.75 9.17
CA ILE A 82 -1.28 0.68 9.52
C ILE A 82 -0.22 1.52 8.81
N SER A 83 1.03 1.07 8.80
CA SER A 83 2.13 1.77 8.12
C SER A 83 1.88 1.91 6.62
N LEU A 84 1.36 0.85 5.97
CA LEU A 84 0.98 0.90 4.54
C LEU A 84 -0.15 1.91 4.26
N ILE A 85 -1.13 1.99 5.15
CA ILE A 85 -2.22 2.97 5.03
C ILE A 85 -1.68 4.39 5.14
N ILE A 86 -0.82 4.67 6.12
CA ILE A 86 -0.21 6.00 6.28
C ILE A 86 0.58 6.39 5.02
N VAL A 87 1.41 5.48 4.50
CA VAL A 87 2.18 5.72 3.27
C VAL A 87 1.24 6.00 2.10
N SER A 88 0.13 5.25 1.96
CA SER A 88 -0.86 5.49 0.91
C SER A 88 -1.52 6.87 1.02
N ILE A 89 -1.88 7.29 2.23
CA ILE A 89 -2.48 8.62 2.46
C ILE A 89 -1.48 9.71 2.06
N VAL A 90 -0.23 9.62 2.51
CA VAL A 90 0.83 10.58 2.17
C VAL A 90 1.05 10.64 0.66
N PHE A 91 1.09 9.50 -0.02
CA PHE A 91 1.23 9.45 -1.48
C PHE A 91 0.05 10.14 -2.20
N ILE A 92 -1.19 9.87 -1.78
CA ILE A 92 -2.39 10.53 -2.35
C ILE A 92 -2.33 12.03 -2.12
N THR A 93 -1.96 12.48 -0.92
CA THR A 93 -1.84 13.91 -0.60
C THR A 93 -0.81 14.60 -1.49
N ILE A 94 0.38 14.01 -1.68
CA ILE A 94 1.42 14.57 -2.55
C ILE A 94 0.95 14.63 -4.00
N VAL A 95 0.27 13.59 -4.48
CA VAL A 95 -0.30 13.55 -5.84
C VAL A 95 -1.34 14.65 -6.04
N LEU A 96 -2.23 14.85 -5.06
CA LEU A 96 -3.26 15.89 -5.11
C LEU A 96 -2.66 17.30 -5.07
N ILE A 97 -1.66 17.56 -4.22
CA ILE A 97 -0.99 18.87 -4.16
C ILE A 97 -0.29 19.18 -5.49
N ASN A 98 0.40 18.19 -6.07
CA ASN A 98 1.05 18.35 -7.38
C ASN A 98 0.05 18.50 -8.53
N TRP A 99 -1.12 17.89 -8.40
CA TRP A 99 -2.23 18.09 -9.34
C TRP A 99 -2.71 19.54 -9.29
N LEU A 100 -3.06 20.03 -8.10
CA LEU A 100 -3.56 21.39 -7.88
C LEU A 100 -2.56 22.49 -8.26
N LYS A 101 -1.27 22.27 -8.02
CA LYS A 101 -0.22 23.23 -8.43
C LYS A 101 0.05 23.24 -9.94
N SER A 102 -0.38 22.18 -10.64
CA SER A 102 -0.20 22.07 -12.09
C SER A 102 -1.34 22.68 -12.90
N GLU A 103 -2.42 23.06 -12.24
CA GLU A 103 -3.55 23.80 -12.80
C GLU A 103 -3.28 25.30 -12.66
#